data_AF-A0A5E3XEB7-F1
#
_entry.id   AF-A0A5E3XEB7-F1
#
_cell.length_a   1.000
_cell.length_b   1.000
_cell.length_c   1.000
_cell.angle_alpha   90.00
_cell.angle_beta   90.00
_cell.angle_gamma   90.00
#
_symmetry.space_group_name_H-M   'P 1'
#
loop_
_entity.id
_entity.type
_entity.pdbx_description
1 polymer ?
#
loop_
_entity_poly.entity_id
_entity_poly.type
_entity_poly.pdbx_seq_one_letter_code
_entity_poly.pdbx_strand_id
1 'polypeptide(L)'
;MANRPYRLSVSQANAIDAILTLEFVPVIVASDPTFVIGYSAVRGWARERQQELLAHPLFETHTDRERQLLAMALDRRFRNFYRNRQHGHIPPAPVADEDGPQV
;
A
#
# COMPACT_ATOMS: atom_id res chain seq x y z
N MET A 1 19.40 -18.79 -1.25
CA MET A 1 18.52 -18.53 -0.10
C MET A 1 17.19 -17.99 -0.62
N ALA A 2 16.07 -18.66 -0.37
CA ALA A 2 14.77 -18.22 -0.85
C ALA A 2 14.32 -16.97 -0.08
N ASN A 3 14.23 -15.83 -0.78
CA ASN A 3 13.73 -14.57 -0.22
C ASN A 3 12.21 -14.68 -0.04
N ARG A 4 11.75 -15.18 1.12
CA ARG A 4 10.31 -15.23 1.42
C ARG A 4 9.76 -13.79 1.48
N PRO A 5 8.69 -13.47 0.73
CA PRO A 5 8.07 -12.16 0.84
C PRO A 5 7.51 -11.97 2.26
N TYR A 6 7.62 -10.75 2.80
CA TYR A 6 6.95 -10.38 4.03
C TYR A 6 5.44 -10.54 3.85
N ARG A 7 4.79 -11.26 4.76
CA ARG A 7 3.35 -11.48 4.73
C ARG A 7 2.68 -10.49 5.66
N LEU A 8 1.87 -9.60 5.09
CA LEU A 8 1.06 -8.66 5.86
C LEU A 8 -0.08 -9.39 6.57
N SER A 9 -0.40 -8.97 7.79
CA SER A 9 -1.63 -9.40 8.46
C SER A 9 -2.85 -8.80 7.74
N VAL A 10 -4.05 -9.35 8.00
CA VAL A 10 -5.31 -8.83 7.43
C VAL A 10 -5.49 -7.36 7.80
N SER A 11 -5.28 -7.00 9.07
CA SER A 11 -5.41 -5.62 9.54
C SER A 11 -4.40 -4.67 8.89
N GLN A 12 -3.14 -5.10 8.73
CA GLN A 12 -2.13 -4.33 8.00
C GLN A 12 -2.52 -4.14 6.53
N ALA A 13 -3.04 -5.19 5.91
CA ALA A 13 -3.45 -5.14 4.51
C ALA A 13 -4.62 -4.17 4.31
N ASN A 14 -5.64 -4.24 5.17
CA ASN A 14 -6.80 -3.35 5.12
C ASN A 14 -6.40 -1.90 5.36
N ALA A 15 -5.51 -1.64 6.33
CA ALA A 15 -5.00 -0.30 6.58
C ALA A 15 -4.25 0.28 5.36
N ILE A 16 -3.41 -0.52 4.70
CA ILE A 16 -2.71 -0.06 3.50
C ILE A 16 -3.71 0.18 2.35
N ASP A 17 -4.69 -0.70 2.14
CA ASP A 17 -5.67 -0.52 1.06
C ASP A 17 -6.54 0.72 1.28
N ALA A 18 -6.90 1.03 2.53
CA ALA A 18 -7.58 2.28 2.86
C ALA A 18 -6.71 3.49 2.47
N ILE A 19 -5.41 3.50 2.82
CA ILE A 19 -4.49 4.59 2.44
C ILE A 19 -4.37 4.70 0.93
N LEU A 20 -4.21 3.57 0.23
CA LEU A 20 -4.08 3.55 -1.22
C LEU A 20 -5.34 4.09 -1.92
N THR A 21 -6.52 3.80 -1.41
CA THR A 21 -7.79 4.18 -2.04
C THR A 21 -8.23 5.59 -1.66
N LEU A 22 -8.12 5.97 -0.39
CA LEU A 22 -8.66 7.21 0.15
C LEU A 22 -7.67 8.38 0.04
N GLU A 23 -6.37 8.11 0.19
CA GLU A 23 -5.35 9.17 0.25
C GLU A 23 -4.48 9.19 -1.00
N PHE A 24 -4.00 8.03 -1.45
CA PHE A 24 -3.03 7.96 -2.54
C PHE A 24 -3.64 8.25 -3.91
N VAL A 25 -4.90 7.86 -4.13
CA VAL A 25 -5.62 8.17 -5.38
C VAL A 25 -5.71 9.67 -5.64
N PRO A 26 -6.20 10.52 -4.71
CA PRO A 26 -6.17 11.97 -4.89
C PRO A 26 -4.78 12.52 -5.24
N VAL A 27 -3.73 11.99 -4.60
CA VAL A 27 -2.34 12.40 -4.85
C VAL A 27 -1.89 12.05 -6.27
N ILE A 28 -2.24 10.86 -6.77
CA ILE A 28 -1.98 10.46 -8.16
C ILE A 28 -2.67 11.41 -9.13
N VAL A 29 -3.96 11.69 -8.92
CA VAL A 29 -4.74 12.57 -9.81
C VAL A 29 -4.17 14.00 -9.81
N ALA A 30 -3.72 14.50 -8.65
CA ALA A 30 -3.13 15.83 -8.54
C ALA A 30 -1.72 15.92 -9.17
N SER A 31 -0.91 14.87 -9.02
CA SER A 31 0.52 14.91 -9.36
C SER A 31 0.84 14.38 -10.76
N ASP A 32 0.10 13.39 -11.26
CA ASP A 32 0.28 12.81 -12.60
C ASP A 32 -1.08 12.38 -13.20
N PRO A 33 -1.96 13.33 -13.54
CA PRO A 33 -3.32 13.04 -14.00
C PRO A 33 -3.37 12.19 -15.29
N THR A 34 -2.32 12.26 -16.11
CA THR A 34 -2.22 11.54 -17.40
C THR A 34 -1.27 10.35 -17.34
N PHE A 35 -0.72 10.01 -16.17
CA PHE A 35 0.24 8.93 -15.97
C PHE A 35 1.50 8.98 -16.87
N VAL A 36 1.92 10.19 -17.29
CA VAL A 36 3.06 10.38 -18.19
C VAL A 36 4.39 10.44 -17.43
N ILE A 37 4.39 11.01 -16.22
CA ILE A 37 5.59 11.16 -15.40
C ILE A 37 5.96 9.81 -14.74
N GLY A 38 4.94 9.04 -14.38
CA GLY A 38 5.07 7.77 -13.68
C GLY A 38 5.22 7.91 -12.18
N TYR A 39 5.54 6.81 -11.50
CA TYR A 39 5.59 6.72 -10.05
C TYR A 39 6.53 7.74 -9.38
N SER A 40 7.50 8.31 -10.11
CA SER A 40 8.36 9.39 -9.62
C SER A 40 7.56 10.63 -9.18
N ALA A 41 6.45 10.95 -9.84
CA ALA A 41 5.59 12.09 -9.50
C ALA A 41 5.03 12.02 -8.07
N VAL A 42 4.79 10.81 -7.57
CA VAL A 42 4.18 10.56 -6.26
C VAL A 42 5.15 9.95 -5.25
N ARG A 43 6.42 9.76 -5.63
CA ARG A 43 7.43 9.06 -4.81
C ARG A 43 7.71 9.78 -3.50
N GLY A 44 7.74 11.11 -3.49
CA GLY A 44 7.97 11.91 -2.29
C GLY A 44 6.90 11.62 -1.24
N TRP A 45 5.65 11.85 -1.61
CA TRP A 45 4.49 11.57 -0.76
C TRP A 45 4.43 10.11 -0.31
N ALA A 46 4.62 9.15 -1.24
CA ALA A 46 4.58 7.74 -0.91
C ALA A 46 5.65 7.35 0.12
N ARG A 47 6.86 7.93 0.03
CA ARG A 47 7.94 7.67 0.98
C ARG A 47 7.60 8.19 2.37
N GLU A 48 7.07 9.41 2.47
CA GLU A 48 6.65 10.00 3.75
C GLU A 48 5.57 9.14 4.40
N ARG A 49 4.53 8.78 3.64
CA ARG A 49 3.44 7.95 4.16
C ARG A 49 3.88 6.55 4.57
N GLN A 50 4.83 5.95 3.84
CA GLN A 50 5.44 4.68 4.23
C GLN A 50 6.23 4.79 5.53
N GLN A 51 6.93 5.91 5.78
CA GLN A 51 7.64 6.13 7.04
C GLN A 51 6.68 6.26 8.21
N GLU A 52 5.56 6.96 8.03
CA GLU A 52 4.49 7.05 9.04
C GLU A 52 3.89 5.68 9.34
N LEU A 53 3.62 4.86 8.31
CA LEU A 53 3.14 3.48 8.49
C LEU A 53 4.14 2.64 9.27
N LEU A 54 5.43 2.70 8.93
CA LEU A 54 6.50 1.96 9.61
C LEU A 54 6.74 2.43 11.05
N ALA A 55 6.22 3.59 11.46
CA ALA A 55 6.26 4.08 12.82
C ALA A 55 4.97 3.75 13.61
N HIS A 56 3.92 3.28 12.94
CA HIS A 56 2.64 2.99 13.57
C HIS A 56 2.68 1.61 14.28
N PRO A 57 2.09 1.45 15.49
CA PRO A 57 2.14 0.21 16.26
C PRO A 57 1.65 -1.04 15.51
N LEU A 58 0.68 -0.88 14.60
CA LEU A 58 0.18 -1.97 13.75
C LEU A 58 1.27 -2.60 12.83
N PHE A 59 2.36 -1.87 12.59
CA PHE A 59 3.47 -2.25 11.71
C PHE A 59 4.77 -2.42 12.50
N GLU A 60 4.68 -2.53 13.82
CA GLU A 60 5.82 -2.82 14.66
C GLU A 60 6.42 -4.19 14.30
N THR A 61 7.75 -4.25 14.25
CA THR A 61 8.51 -5.46 13.91
C THR A 61 9.58 -5.71 14.96
N HIS A 62 9.85 -6.97 15.27
CA HIS A 62 10.80 -7.33 16.32
C HIS A 62 12.27 -7.23 15.88
N THR A 63 12.52 -7.24 14.56
CA THR A 63 13.87 -7.19 14.00
C THR A 63 14.01 -6.18 12.87
N ASP A 64 15.22 -5.63 12.71
CA ASP A 64 15.55 -4.75 11.58
C ASP A 64 15.34 -5.44 10.23
N ARG A 65 15.54 -6.77 10.19
CA ARG A 65 15.33 -7.55 8.97
C ARG A 65 13.86 -7.58 8.57
N GLU A 66 12.95 -7.79 9.52
CA GLU A 66 11.51 -7.72 9.27
C GLU A 66 11.08 -6.32 8.86
N ARG A 67 11.63 -5.29 9.51
CA ARG A 67 11.37 -3.89 9.13
C ARG A 67 11.76 -3.60 7.69
N GLN A 68 12.93 -4.07 7.26
CA GLN A 68 13.38 -3.95 5.86
C GLN A 68 12.44 -4.68 4.90
N LEU A 69 12.06 -5.92 5.21
CA LEU A 69 11.17 -6.71 4.37
C LEU A 69 9.77 -6.10 4.27
N LEU A 70 9.25 -5.55 5.37
CA LEU A 70 7.99 -4.81 5.42
C LEU A 70 8.08 -3.53 4.58
N ALA A 71 9.14 -2.74 4.72
CA ALA A 71 9.36 -1.54 3.90
C ALA A 71 9.38 -1.86 2.40
N MET A 72 10.06 -2.95 2.00
CA MET A 72 10.05 -3.43 0.62
C MET A 72 8.66 -3.87 0.15
N ALA A 73 7.88 -4.52 1.03
CA ALA A 73 6.52 -4.93 0.71
C ALA A 73 5.58 -3.73 0.52
N LEU A 74 5.72 -2.69 1.36
CA LEU A 74 4.99 -1.43 1.24
C LEU A 74 5.30 -0.72 -0.08
N ASP A 75 6.58 -0.49 -0.40
CA ASP A 75 6.99 0.15 -1.66
C ASP A 75 6.43 -0.61 -2.87
N ARG A 76 6.52 -1.94 -2.86
CA ARG A 76 5.96 -2.78 -3.92
C ARG A 76 4.44 -2.60 -4.06
N ARG A 77 3.70 -2.52 -2.95
CA ARG A 77 2.24 -2.38 -2.98
C ARG A 77 1.82 -1.03 -3.56
N PHE A 78 2.48 0.06 -3.17
CA PHE A 78 2.22 1.39 -3.74
C PHE A 78 2.54 1.45 -5.24
N ARG A 79 3.68 0.90 -5.66
CA ARG A 79 4.04 0.85 -7.10
C ARG A 79 3.06 0.01 -7.91
N ASN A 80 2.68 -1.15 -7.39
CA ASN A 80 1.72 -2.02 -8.07
C ASN A 80 0.35 -1.34 -8.19
N PHE A 81 -0.12 -0.69 -7.12
CA PHE A 81 -1.37 0.06 -7.13
C PHE A 81 -1.34 1.17 -8.19
N TYR A 82 -0.25 1.95 -8.24
CA TYR A 82 -0.05 2.97 -9.27
C TYR A 82 -0.10 2.40 -10.69
N ARG A 83 0.65 1.33 -10.96
CA ARG A 83 0.71 0.69 -12.28
C ARG A 83 -0.63 0.09 -12.70
N ASN A 84 -1.36 -0.50 -11.75
CA ASN A 84 -2.69 -1.04 -11.99
C ASN A 84 -3.66 0.08 -12.41
N ARG A 85 -3.65 1.20 -11.68
CA ARG A 85 -4.39 2.43 -12.05
C ARG A 85 -4.01 2.95 -13.43
N GLN A 86 -2.71 3.02 -13.75
CA GLN A 86 -2.20 3.47 -15.05
C GLN A 86 -2.73 2.61 -16.21
N HIS A 87 -2.89 1.30 -16.01
CA HIS A 87 -3.40 0.38 -17.03
C HIS A 87 -4.94 0.23 -17.02
N GLY A 88 -5.66 1.03 -16.21
CA GLY A 88 -7.11 0.90 -16.06
C GLY A 88 -7.56 -0.35 -15.29
N HIS A 89 -6.64 -1.09 -14.69
CA HIS A 89 -6.94 -2.24 -13.84
C HIS A 89 -7.23 -1.74 -12.42
N ILE A 90 -8.51 -1.63 -12.06
CA ILE A 90 -8.90 -1.33 -10.68
C ILE A 90 -8.69 -2.62 -9.87
N PRO A 91 -7.78 -2.66 -8.88
CA PRO A 91 -7.71 -3.83 -7.99
C PRO A 91 -9.05 -4.00 -7.27
N PRO A 92 -9.50 -5.24 -7.00
CA PRO A 92 -10.76 -5.46 -6.30
C PRO A 92 -10.75 -4.66 -4.99
N ALA A 93 -11.87 -3.98 -4.71
CA ALA A 93 -12.07 -3.24 -3.48
C ALA A 93 -11.77 -4.16 -2.27
N PRO A 94 -11.26 -3.62 -1.15
CA PRO A 94 -11.09 -4.42 0.06
C PRO A 94 -12.45 -5.00 0.41
N VAL A 95 -12.54 -6.33 0.36
CA VAL A 95 -13.71 -7.05 0.86
C VAL A 95 -13.78 -6.75 2.35
N ALA A 96 -14.71 -5.88 2.73
CA ALA A 96 -15.21 -5.88 4.08
C ALA A 96 -15.89 -7.24 4.23
N ASP A 97 -15.29 -8.14 5.02
CA ASP A 97 -16.00 -9.29 5.55
C ASP A 97 -17.17 -8.74 6.39
N GLU A 98 -18.30 -8.48 5.73
CA GLU A 98 -19.60 -8.35 6.40
C GLU A 98 -20.01 -9.75 6.85
N ASP A 99 -19.47 -10.14 8.02
CA ASP A 99 -20.07 -11.16 8.88
C ASP A 99 -21.42 -10.62 9.36
N GLY A 100 -22.44 -10.75 8.51
CA GLY A 100 -23.83 -10.55 8.88
C GLY A 100 -24.34 -11.78 9.62
N PRO A 101 -25.00 -11.65 10.79
CA PRO A 101 -25.50 -12.80 11.52
C PRO A 101 -26.64 -13.43 10.71
N GLN A 102 -26.50 -14.72 10.36
CA GLN A 102 -27.62 -15.50 9.87
C GLN A 102 -28.56 -15.77 11.05
N VAL A 103 -29.76 -15.17 11.00
CA VAL A 103 -30.93 -15.57 11.77
C VAL A 103 -31.75 -16.58 11.00
#